data_AF-B5XE73-F1
#
_entry.id   AF-B5XE73-F1
#
_cell.length_a   1.000
_cell.length_b   1.000
_cell.length_c   1.000
_cell.angle_alpha   90.00
_cell.angle_beta   90.00
_cell.angle_gamma   90.00
#
_symmetry.space_group_name_H-M   'P 1'
#
loop_
_entity.id
_entity.type
_entity.pdbx_description
1 polymer ?
#
loop_
_entity_poly.entity_id
_entity_poly.type
_entity_poly.pdbx_seq_one_letter_code
_entity_poly.pdbx_strand_id
1 'polypeptide(L)'
;MANDNAKLSKNLLRMKFMQRGLDADTKKQLEEEERRIISDEHWYLDLPELKAKENFIIEERSFGPCEDLKYGRMSFKGFNTDVEKLMIVMNAPNEEELEEEEISRMETDITDEDMARRYESLVGSMKKKFAKKRERSAIKDVNQNAIETQTKKAFLKPQD
;
A
#
# COMPACT_ATOMS: atom_id res chain seq x y z
N MET A 1 -21.52 -1.71 43.30
CA MET A 1 -22.53 -0.80 42.70
C MET A 1 -21.80 0.47 42.27
N ALA A 2 -21.13 0.43 41.12
CA ALA A 2 -20.46 1.59 40.55
C ALA A 2 -20.92 1.69 39.09
N ASN A 3 -21.16 2.92 38.63
CA ASN A 3 -21.35 3.33 37.22
C ASN A 3 -22.76 3.68 36.76
N ASP A 4 -23.44 4.62 37.42
CA ASP A 4 -24.59 5.32 36.80
C ASP A 4 -24.35 6.82 36.54
N ASN A 5 -23.20 7.40 36.91
CA ASN A 5 -22.98 8.87 36.87
C ASN A 5 -21.75 9.36 36.09
N ALA A 6 -21.13 8.57 35.21
CA ALA A 6 -19.87 8.94 34.54
C ALA A 6 -20.01 9.21 33.03
N LYS A 7 -21.14 9.72 32.55
CA LYS A 7 -21.29 10.13 31.14
C LYS A 7 -21.39 11.65 31.02
N LEU A 8 -20.54 12.23 30.16
CA LEU A 8 -20.54 13.66 29.85
C LEU A 8 -21.82 14.03 29.09
N SER A 9 -22.27 15.28 29.22
CA SER A 9 -23.46 15.77 28.51
C SER A 9 -23.21 15.84 27.00
N LYS A 10 -24.26 15.59 26.21
CA LYS A 10 -24.20 15.64 24.73
C LYS A 10 -23.73 17.00 24.21
N ASN A 11 -24.16 18.08 24.84
CA ASN A 11 -23.74 19.44 24.47
C ASN A 11 -22.24 19.68 24.68
N LEU A 12 -21.66 19.13 25.76
CA LEU A 12 -20.22 19.21 26.00
C LEU A 12 -19.45 18.34 24.98
N LEU A 13 -19.97 17.15 24.70
CA LEU A 13 -19.39 16.21 23.73
C LEU A 13 -19.35 16.77 22.30
N ARG A 14 -20.32 17.63 21.97
CA ARG A 14 -20.41 18.34 20.70
C ARG A 14 -19.33 19.41 20.52
N MET A 15 -18.68 19.87 21.59
CA MET A 15 -17.65 20.92 21.48
C MET A 15 -16.44 20.43 20.69
N LYS A 16 -15.88 21.28 19.82
CA LYS A 16 -14.78 20.94 18.90
C LYS A 16 -13.58 20.26 19.58
N PHE A 17 -13.25 20.65 20.82
CA PHE A 17 -12.12 20.07 21.55
C PHE A 17 -12.40 18.65 22.07
N MET A 18 -13.67 18.27 22.29
CA MET A 18 -14.06 16.91 22.69
C MET A 18 -14.14 15.96 21.50
N GLN A 19 -14.37 16.47 20.28
CA GLN A 19 -14.58 15.67 19.07
C GLN A 19 -13.36 14.83 18.65
N ARG A 20 -12.13 15.24 19.00
CA ARG A 20 -10.90 14.51 18.59
C ARG A 20 -10.64 13.25 19.42
N GLY A 21 -11.05 13.24 20.69
CA GLY A 21 -10.87 12.12 21.63
C GLY A 21 -12.14 11.28 21.80
N LEU A 22 -13.12 11.47 20.92
CA LEU A 22 -14.42 10.84 21.02
C LEU A 22 -14.44 9.49 20.33
N ASP A 23 -15.02 8.48 20.98
CA ASP A 23 -15.25 7.18 20.37
C ASP A 23 -16.12 7.31 19.11
N ALA A 24 -15.74 6.58 18.06
CA ALA A 24 -16.39 6.64 16.75
C ALA A 24 -17.91 6.37 16.83
N ASP A 25 -18.33 5.48 17.73
CA ASP A 25 -19.74 5.14 17.92
C ASP A 25 -20.54 6.30 18.53
N THR A 26 -19.96 7.02 19.49
CA THR A 26 -20.63 8.20 20.09
C THR A 26 -20.66 9.38 19.14
N LYS A 27 -19.65 9.53 18.27
CA LYS A 27 -19.65 10.52 17.18
C LYS A 27 -20.78 10.26 16.19
N LYS A 28 -20.95 9.00 15.76
CA LYS A 28 -22.03 8.60 14.85
C LYS A 28 -23.41 8.89 15.44
N GLN A 29 -23.62 8.62 16.73
CA GLN A 29 -24.89 8.91 17.40
C GLN A 29 -25.21 10.42 17.38
N LEU A 30 -24.23 11.29 17.65
CA LEU A 30 -24.42 12.74 17.58
C LEU A 30 -24.72 13.22 16.15
N GLU A 31 -24.01 12.69 15.15
CA GLU A 31 -24.26 13.02 13.75
C GLU A 31 -25.64 12.54 13.28
N GLU A 32 -26.08 11.38 13.74
CA GLU A 32 -27.42 10.87 13.42
C GLU A 32 -28.51 11.70 14.09
N GLU A 33 -28.30 12.15 15.34
CA GLU A 33 -29.21 13.10 16.01
C GLU A 33 -29.29 14.43 15.25
N GLU A 34 -28.16 14.97 14.76
CA GLU A 34 -28.15 16.17 13.91
C GLU A 34 -28.90 15.94 12.59
N ARG A 35 -28.66 14.80 11.93
CA ARG A 35 -29.37 14.43 10.70
C ARG A 35 -30.87 14.24 10.93
N ARG A 36 -31.29 13.71 12.07
CA ARG A 36 -32.70 13.58 12.44
C ARG A 36 -33.35 14.94 12.63
N ILE A 37 -32.72 15.85 13.35
CA ILE A 37 -33.23 17.22 13.52
C ILE A 37 -33.39 17.91 12.16
N ILE A 38 -32.38 17.80 11.29
CA ILE A 38 -32.43 18.38 9.94
C ILE A 38 -33.52 17.70 9.10
N SER A 39 -33.67 16.38 9.19
CA SER A 39 -34.70 15.63 8.46
C SER A 39 -36.11 15.95 8.94
N ASP A 40 -36.31 16.16 10.23
CA ASP A 40 -37.61 16.50 10.82
C ASP A 40 -38.03 17.93 10.43
N GLU A 41 -37.07 18.83 10.25
CA GLU A 41 -37.30 20.19 9.72
C GLU A 41 -37.41 20.23 8.18
N HIS A 42 -36.88 19.23 7.49
CA HIS A 42 -36.92 19.14 6.04
C HIS A 42 -38.29 18.63 5.58
N TRP A 43 -39.19 19.57 5.30
CA TRP A 43 -40.45 19.27 4.65
C TRP A 43 -40.22 18.94 3.15
N TYR A 44 -40.81 17.85 2.68
CA TYR A 44 -40.83 17.50 1.26
C TYR A 44 -42.22 17.79 0.68
N LEU A 45 -42.26 18.32 -0.54
CA LEU A 45 -43.50 18.41 -1.31
C LEU A 45 -43.54 17.23 -2.30
N ASP A 46 -44.32 16.21 -1.98
CA ASP A 46 -44.47 15.05 -2.83
C ASP A 46 -45.34 15.40 -4.04
N LEU A 47 -44.69 15.60 -5.20
CA LEU A 47 -45.32 15.75 -6.50
C LEU A 47 -45.04 14.51 -7.36
N PRO A 48 -45.94 13.51 -7.38
CA PRO A 48 -45.74 12.27 -8.12
C PRO A 48 -45.49 12.48 -9.62
N GLU A 49 -46.05 13.54 -10.19
CA GLU A 49 -45.92 13.87 -11.63
C GLU A 49 -44.53 14.36 -12.04
N LEU A 50 -43.76 14.97 -11.14
CA LEU A 50 -42.39 15.41 -11.42
C LEU A 50 -41.39 14.27 -11.24
N LYS A 51 -41.65 13.35 -10.30
CA LYS A 51 -40.79 12.19 -10.06
C LYS A 51 -40.76 11.22 -11.26
N ALA A 52 -41.85 11.16 -12.01
CA ALA A 52 -41.93 10.38 -13.26
C ALA A 52 -41.31 11.10 -14.48
N LYS A 53 -41.07 12.40 -14.38
CA LYS A 53 -40.43 13.23 -15.42
C LYS A 53 -39.00 13.56 -15.00
N GLU A 54 -38.18 12.53 -14.84
CA GLU A 54 -36.74 12.74 -14.78
C GLU A 54 -36.26 13.35 -16.12
N ASN A 55 -35.25 14.21 -16.06
CA ASN A 55 -34.78 14.93 -17.24
C ASN A 55 -34.18 13.94 -18.25
N PHE A 56 -34.84 13.78 -19.40
CA PHE A 56 -34.38 12.87 -20.46
C PHE A 56 -33.06 13.34 -21.11
N ILE A 57 -32.76 14.65 -21.03
CA ILE A 57 -31.54 15.25 -21.54
C ILE A 57 -30.96 16.13 -20.44
N ILE A 58 -29.69 15.90 -20.11
CA ILE A 58 -28.94 16.67 -19.13
C ILE A 58 -27.92 17.49 -19.92
N GLU A 59 -28.07 18.81 -19.91
CA GLU A 59 -27.10 19.72 -20.51
C GLU A 59 -25.94 19.92 -19.55
N GLU A 60 -24.80 19.32 -19.86
CA GLU A 60 -23.58 19.52 -19.09
C GLU A 60 -22.66 20.53 -19.78
N ARG A 61 -22.24 21.55 -19.04
CA ARG A 61 -21.31 22.58 -19.54
C ARG A 61 -19.84 22.16 -19.45
N SER A 62 -19.57 21.02 -18.82
CA SER A 62 -18.23 20.54 -18.56
C SER A 62 -17.83 19.54 -19.65
N PHE A 63 -16.57 19.59 -20.08
CA PHE A 63 -16.01 18.60 -21.01
C PHE A 63 -15.42 17.38 -20.30
N GLY A 64 -15.34 17.40 -18.96
CA GLY A 64 -14.76 16.31 -18.16
C GLY A 64 -15.37 14.93 -18.40
N PRO A 65 -16.70 14.79 -18.53
CA PRO A 65 -17.34 13.51 -18.87
C PRO A 65 -17.24 13.15 -20.35
N CYS A 66 -17.02 14.14 -21.23
CA CYS A 66 -17.01 13.96 -22.68
C CYS A 66 -15.61 13.66 -23.21
N GLU A 67 -14.57 14.10 -22.52
CA GLU A 67 -13.17 13.99 -22.90
C GLU A 67 -12.39 13.39 -21.73
N ASP A 68 -11.70 12.27 -21.97
CA ASP A 68 -10.86 11.57 -20.98
C ASP A 68 -9.60 12.39 -20.64
N LEU A 69 -9.82 13.53 -19.98
CA LEU A 69 -8.80 14.54 -19.70
C LEU A 69 -7.81 14.04 -18.64
N LYS A 70 -6.52 14.16 -18.97
CA LYS A 70 -5.43 13.87 -18.05
C LYS A 70 -5.26 14.98 -17.01
N TYR A 71 -4.75 14.61 -15.85
CA TYR A 71 -4.35 15.49 -14.78
C TYR A 71 -3.29 16.50 -15.24
N GLY A 72 -3.61 17.79 -15.15
CA GLY A 72 -2.83 18.85 -15.79
C GLY A 72 -1.52 19.24 -15.08
N ARG A 73 -1.34 18.93 -13.79
CA ARG A 73 -0.05 19.25 -13.13
C ARG A 73 0.95 18.13 -13.41
N MET A 74 1.93 18.46 -14.25
CA MET A 74 2.93 17.53 -14.77
C MET A 74 4.33 18.06 -14.47
N SER A 75 5.23 17.19 -14.03
CA SER A 75 6.66 17.44 -13.95
C SER A 75 7.40 16.33 -14.69
N PHE A 76 8.61 16.62 -15.16
CA PHE A 76 9.41 15.68 -15.94
C PHE A 76 10.86 15.73 -15.47
N LYS A 77 11.65 14.70 -15.74
CA LYS A 77 13.10 14.67 -15.50
C LYS A 77 13.52 14.97 -14.05
N GLY A 78 12.66 14.70 -13.07
CA GLY A 78 12.98 14.87 -11.65
C GLY A 78 12.98 16.32 -11.17
N PHE A 79 12.36 17.26 -11.89
CA PHE A 79 12.24 18.65 -11.41
C PHE A 79 11.38 18.76 -10.13
N ASN A 80 10.38 17.88 -10.00
CA ASN A 80 9.60 17.73 -8.78
C ASN A 80 9.07 16.30 -8.68
N THR A 81 9.73 15.50 -7.85
CA THR A 81 9.40 14.09 -7.64
C THR A 81 8.00 13.88 -7.06
N ASP A 82 7.50 14.80 -6.24
CA ASP A 82 6.15 14.68 -5.66
C ASP A 82 5.07 14.90 -6.72
N VAL A 83 5.30 15.81 -7.66
CA VAL A 83 4.39 16.06 -8.78
C VAL A 83 4.45 14.93 -9.80
N GLU A 84 5.61 14.32 -10.03
CA GLU A 84 5.73 13.13 -10.88
C GLU A 84 4.97 11.94 -10.30
N LYS A 85 5.11 11.66 -9.01
CA LYS A 85 4.32 10.62 -8.33
C LYS A 85 2.82 10.89 -8.44
N LEU A 86 2.41 12.14 -8.21
CA LEU A 86 1.02 12.52 -8.25
C LEU A 86 0.44 12.48 -9.67
N MET A 87 1.23 12.79 -10.70
CA MET A 87 0.86 12.59 -12.11
C MET A 87 0.53 11.12 -12.37
N ILE A 88 1.37 10.21 -11.89
CA ILE A 88 1.24 8.76 -12.13
C ILE A 88 -0.03 8.25 -11.46
N VAL A 89 -0.23 8.55 -10.17
CA VAL A 89 -1.43 8.14 -9.42
C VAL A 89 -2.73 8.66 -10.05
N MET A 90 -2.76 9.92 -10.50
CA MET A 90 -3.99 10.53 -11.00
C MET A 90 -4.31 10.21 -12.47
N ASN A 91 -3.31 9.77 -13.24
CA ASN A 91 -3.48 9.45 -14.67
C ASN A 91 -3.46 7.95 -14.96
N ALA A 92 -3.20 7.10 -13.97
CA ALA A 92 -3.24 5.67 -14.18
C ALA A 92 -4.68 5.22 -14.52
N PRO A 93 -4.88 4.55 -15.66
CA PRO A 93 -6.20 4.10 -16.08
C PRO A 93 -6.74 2.99 -15.18
N ASN A 94 -5.86 2.21 -14.51
CA ASN A 94 -6.20 1.15 -13.57
C ASN A 94 -5.14 1.03 -12.46
N GLU A 95 -5.56 0.64 -11.25
CA GLU A 95 -4.69 0.40 -10.09
C GLU A 95 -3.62 -0.67 -10.37
N GLU A 96 -3.90 -1.60 -11.28
CA GLU A 96 -2.97 -2.66 -11.71
C GLU A 96 -1.74 -2.13 -12.47
N GLU A 97 -1.88 -1.08 -13.29
CA GLU A 97 -0.73 -0.48 -14.01
C GLU A 97 0.19 0.30 -13.05
N LEU A 98 -0.35 0.84 -11.95
CA LEU A 98 0.43 1.49 -10.91
C LEU A 98 1.33 0.47 -10.20
N GLU A 99 0.79 -0.70 -9.88
CA GLU A 99 1.54 -1.79 -9.27
C GLU A 99 2.65 -2.28 -10.20
N GLU A 100 2.37 -2.48 -11.49
CA GLU A 100 3.39 -2.90 -12.47
C GLU A 100 4.53 -1.87 -12.62
N GLU A 101 4.24 -0.57 -12.65
CA GLU A 101 5.27 0.46 -12.70
C GLU A 101 6.06 0.61 -11.39
N GLU A 102 5.43 0.36 -10.24
CA GLU A 102 6.10 0.40 -8.93
C GLU A 102 6.99 -0.84 -8.74
N ILE A 103 6.52 -2.02 -9.18
CA ILE A 103 7.30 -3.26 -9.25
C ILE A 103 8.46 -3.11 -10.24
N SER A 104 8.23 -2.49 -11.41
CA SER A 104 9.30 -2.20 -12.38
C SER A 104 10.33 -1.21 -11.83
N ARG A 105 9.96 -0.33 -10.91
CA ARG A 105 10.90 0.60 -10.23
C ARG A 105 11.65 -0.05 -9.06
N MET A 106 11.15 -1.15 -8.52
CA MET A 106 11.94 -2.08 -7.71
C MET A 106 12.82 -2.94 -8.63
N GLU A 107 13.66 -2.31 -9.44
CA GLU A 107 14.74 -3.02 -10.13
C GLU A 107 15.64 -3.63 -9.05
N THR A 108 15.41 -4.89 -8.72
CA THR A 108 16.31 -5.64 -7.84
C THR A 108 17.61 -5.82 -8.60
N ASP A 109 18.72 -5.27 -8.07
CA ASP A 109 20.07 -5.39 -8.65
C ASP A 109 20.54 -6.83 -8.87
N ILE A 110 19.79 -7.82 -8.38
CA ILE A 110 20.11 -9.25 -8.44
C ILE A 110 18.94 -9.96 -9.11
N THR A 111 19.23 -10.68 -10.20
CA THR A 111 18.25 -11.53 -10.87
C THR A 111 17.89 -12.74 -9.99
N ASP A 112 16.66 -13.27 -10.13
CA ASP A 112 16.22 -14.47 -9.40
C ASP A 112 17.14 -15.68 -9.64
N GLU A 113 17.71 -15.78 -10.85
CA GLU A 113 18.70 -16.79 -11.20
C GLU A 113 19.99 -16.67 -10.39
N ASP A 114 20.49 -15.45 -10.20
CA ASP A 114 21.67 -15.19 -9.37
C ASP A 114 21.38 -15.42 -7.88
N MET A 115 20.18 -15.08 -7.42
CA MET A 115 19.75 -15.37 -6.04
C MET A 115 19.70 -16.88 -5.80
N ALA A 116 19.16 -17.67 -6.73
CA ALA A 116 19.09 -19.13 -6.64
C ALA A 116 20.49 -19.76 -6.58
N ARG A 117 21.43 -19.33 -7.44
CA ARG A 117 22.82 -19.81 -7.45
C ARG A 117 23.54 -19.52 -6.13
N ARG A 118 23.33 -18.34 -5.54
CA ARG A 118 23.91 -17.98 -4.23
C ARG A 118 23.30 -18.80 -3.11
N TYR A 119 21.98 -19.03 -3.14
CA TYR A 119 21.29 -19.87 -2.16
C TYR A 119 21.76 -21.32 -2.20
N GLU A 120 21.95 -21.91 -3.39
CA GLU A 120 22.45 -23.28 -3.55
C GLU A 120 23.83 -23.46 -2.89
N SER A 121 24.74 -22.53 -3.15
CA SER A 121 26.08 -22.51 -2.56
C SER A 121 26.04 -22.35 -1.03
N LEU A 122 25.22 -21.41 -0.54
CA LEU A 122 25.12 -21.12 0.89
C LEU A 122 24.48 -22.30 1.66
N VAL A 123 23.38 -22.87 1.17
CA VAL A 123 22.68 -24.00 1.79
C VAL A 123 23.56 -25.26 1.79
N GLY A 124 24.31 -25.51 0.71
CA GLY A 124 25.30 -26.58 0.67
C GLY A 124 26.39 -26.46 1.73
N SER A 125 26.84 -25.23 2.03
CA SER A 125 27.82 -24.96 3.07
C SER A 125 27.24 -25.05 4.50
N MET A 126 26.01 -24.58 4.70
CA MET A 126 25.33 -24.62 6.00
C MET A 126 24.97 -26.05 6.41
N LYS A 127 24.50 -26.88 5.46
CA LYS A 127 24.22 -28.30 5.70
C LYS A 127 25.42 -29.04 6.28
N LYS A 128 26.65 -28.71 5.84
CA LYS A 128 27.89 -29.31 6.36
C LYS A 128 28.22 -28.88 7.79
N LYS A 129 27.87 -27.65 8.18
CA LYS A 129 28.13 -27.12 9.53
C LYS A 129 27.20 -27.78 10.58
N PHE A 130 25.95 -28.01 10.21
CA PHE A 130 24.94 -28.58 11.12
C PHE A 130 24.77 -30.12 11.00
N ALA A 131 25.42 -30.79 10.05
CA ALA A 131 25.39 -32.25 9.94
C ALA A 131 26.05 -32.94 11.15
N LYS A 132 25.38 -33.97 11.69
CA LYS A 132 25.88 -34.83 12.77
C LYS A 132 27.16 -35.55 12.31
N LYS A 133 28.08 -35.85 13.24
CA LYS A 133 29.42 -36.41 12.96
C LYS A 133 29.41 -37.69 12.10
N ARG A 134 28.33 -38.48 12.15
CA ARG A 134 28.14 -39.71 11.34
C ARG A 134 27.78 -39.44 9.87
N GLU A 135 27.16 -38.30 9.56
CA GLU A 135 26.69 -37.97 8.19
C GLU A 135 27.71 -37.16 7.39
N ARG A 136 28.74 -36.61 8.04
CA ARG A 136 29.79 -35.80 7.38
C ARG A 136 30.67 -36.59 6.41
N SER A 137 30.83 -37.90 6.61
CA SER A 137 31.60 -38.76 5.70
C SER A 137 30.85 -39.01 4.39
N ALA A 138 29.54 -39.23 4.43
CA ALA A 138 28.72 -39.52 3.24
C ALA A 138 28.54 -38.30 2.30
N ILE A 139 28.62 -37.08 2.84
CA ILE A 139 28.45 -35.84 2.05
C ILE A 139 29.73 -35.48 1.26
N LYS A 140 30.86 -36.13 1.53
CA LYS A 140 32.16 -35.83 0.89
C LYS A 140 32.31 -36.40 -0.53
N ASP A 141 31.48 -37.37 -0.90
CA ASP A 141 31.67 -38.17 -2.11
C ASP A 141 30.83 -37.70 -3.32
N VAL A 142 29.89 -36.78 -3.14
CA VAL A 142 28.99 -36.34 -4.23
C VAL A 142 29.55 -35.17 -5.05
N ASN A 143 30.52 -34.42 -4.52
CA ASN A 143 31.11 -33.23 -5.18
C ASN A 143 32.61 -33.40 -5.47
N GLN A 144 33.02 -34.51 -6.09
CA GLN A 144 34.42 -34.74 -6.48
C GLN A 144 34.65 -34.93 -7.99
N ASN A 145 33.76 -34.45 -8.85
CA ASN A 145 33.99 -34.49 -10.30
C ASN A 145 34.17 -33.11 -10.96
N ALA A 146 34.48 -32.06 -10.18
CA ALA A 146 34.98 -30.82 -10.74
C ALA A 146 35.88 -30.10 -9.73
N ILE A 147 36.98 -29.54 -10.25
CA ILE A 147 37.92 -28.59 -9.62
C ILE A 147 39.14 -29.25 -8.98
N GLU A 148 40.14 -29.46 -9.85
CA GLU A 148 41.55 -29.10 -9.71
C GLU A 148 42.10 -28.87 -8.30
N THR A 149 43.19 -29.58 -8.01
CA THR A 149 44.01 -29.52 -6.80
C THR A 149 44.24 -28.08 -6.31
N GLN A 150 43.48 -27.67 -5.31
CA GLN A 150 43.67 -26.36 -4.68
C GLN A 150 45.00 -26.36 -3.91
N THR A 151 45.99 -25.66 -4.46
CA THR A 151 47.21 -25.30 -3.75
C THR A 151 46.84 -24.43 -2.54
N LYS A 152 47.52 -24.67 -1.41
CA LYS A 152 47.26 -23.95 -0.15
C LYS A 152 47.51 -22.45 -0.37
N LYS A 153 46.44 -21.65 -0.37
CA LYS A 153 46.54 -20.19 -0.42
C LYS A 153 47.10 -19.69 0.92
N ALA A 154 48.37 -19.28 0.92
CA ALA A 154 48.97 -18.55 2.02
C ALA A 154 48.65 -17.05 1.91
N PHE A 155 48.57 -16.36 3.05
CA PHE A 155 48.33 -14.93 3.10
C PHE A 155 49.52 -14.17 2.50
N LEU A 156 49.32 -13.55 1.35
CA LEU A 156 50.26 -12.59 0.78
C LEU A 156 49.93 -11.20 1.31
N LYS A 157 50.92 -10.52 1.90
CA LYS A 157 50.78 -9.11 2.26
C LYS A 157 50.68 -8.25 0.99
N PRO A 158 49.86 -7.18 1.00
CA PRO A 158 49.84 -6.18 -0.08
C PRO A 158 51.22 -5.55 -0.23
N GLN A 159 51.61 -5.25 -1.47
CA GLN A 159 52.77 -4.40 -1.75
C GLN A 159 52.35 -2.94 -1.61
N ASP A 160 53.24 -2.10 -1.08
CA ASP A 160 53.07 -0.65 -0.95
C ASP A 160 53.10 0.06 -2.32
#